data_AF-A0A257JHB4-F1
#
_entry.id   AF-A0A257JHB4-F1
#
_cell.length_a   1.000
_cell.length_b   1.000
_cell.length_c   1.000
_cell.angle_alpha   90.00
_cell.angle_beta   90.00
_cell.angle_gamma   90.00
#
_symmetry.space_group_name_H-M   'P 1'
#
loop_
_entity.id
_entity.type
_entity.pdbx_description
1 polymer ?
#
loop_
_entity_poly.entity_id
_entity_poly.type
_entity_poly.pdbx_seq_one_letter_code
_entity_poly.pdbx_strand_id
1 'polypeptide(L)'
;VGMVTITSLSMLGADGTTEYSTSFRAGRTPEVASDTLTLAAAKDAEHWTILATRDATDDDRPARIRETTTRDGVRLITLKEVDFLDEPGEQWFSRNRTVLERTGG
;
A
#
# COMPACT_ATOMS: atom_id res chain seq x y z
N VAL A 1 -7.17 0.57 -25.74
CA VAL A 1 -6.90 0.39 -24.29
C VAL A 1 -8.14 -0.23 -23.68
N GLY A 2 -8.01 -1.40 -23.05
CA GLY A 2 -9.14 -2.13 -22.46
C GLY A 2 -9.12 -2.08 -20.93
N MET A 3 -10.24 -2.42 -20.30
CA MET A 3 -10.33 -2.54 -18.84
C MET A 3 -9.32 -3.58 -18.35
N VAL A 4 -8.49 -3.22 -17.37
CA VAL A 4 -7.59 -4.14 -16.68
C VAL A 4 -8.24 -4.49 -15.35
N THR A 5 -8.53 -5.77 -15.14
CA THR A 5 -8.99 -6.29 -13.86
C THR A 5 -7.81 -6.92 -13.13
N ILE A 6 -7.62 -6.53 -11.88
CA ILE A 6 -6.63 -7.12 -10.96
C ILE A 6 -7.42 -7.59 -9.75
N THR A 7 -7.25 -8.87 -9.39
CA THR A 7 -7.80 -9.44 -8.16
C THR A 7 -6.69 -9.57 -7.15
N SER A 8 -6.87 -9.02 -5.95
CA SER A 8 -5.87 -9.09 -4.89
C SER A 8 -6.45 -9.75 -3.64
N LEU A 9 -5.60 -10.52 -2.94
CA LEU A 9 -5.84 -10.99 -1.58
C LEU A 9 -4.79 -10.39 -0.66
N SER A 10 -5.20 -9.97 0.53
CA SER A 10 -4.31 -9.52 1.60
C SER A 10 -4.67 -10.22 2.91
N MET A 11 -3.67 -10.59 3.69
CA MET A 11 -3.83 -11.23 4.99
C MET A 11 -2.83 -10.66 6.00
N LEU A 12 -3.31 -10.37 7.20
CA LEU A 12 -2.46 -10.01 8.33
C LEU A 12 -1.78 -11.28 8.88
N GLY A 13 -0.45 -11.21 9.02
CA GLY A 13 0.36 -12.22 9.67
C GLY A 13 0.03 -12.38 11.15
N ALA A 14 0.41 -13.52 11.72
CA ALA A 14 0.17 -13.83 13.13
C ALA A 14 0.94 -12.90 14.09
N ASP A 15 1.97 -12.21 13.60
CA ASP A 15 2.72 -11.19 14.34
C ASP A 15 1.94 -9.86 14.50
N GLY A 16 0.85 -9.69 13.75
CA GLY A 16 0.05 -8.47 13.75
C GLY A 16 0.72 -7.26 13.08
N THR A 17 1.90 -7.42 12.49
CA THR A 17 2.69 -6.33 11.89
C THR A 17 3.19 -6.64 10.49
N THR A 18 2.91 -7.83 9.94
CA THR A 18 3.24 -8.15 8.56
C THR A 18 1.95 -8.35 7.76
N GLU A 19 1.78 -7.63 6.65
CA GLU A 19 0.74 -7.93 5.67
C GLU A 19 1.34 -8.76 4.53
N TYR A 20 0.71 -9.88 4.20
CA TYR A 20 1.02 -10.65 3.00
C TYR A 20 -0.04 -10.38 1.95
N SER A 21 0.37 -10.10 0.72
CA SER A 21 -0.55 -9.89 -0.38
C SER A 21 -0.16 -10.66 -1.63
N THR A 22 -1.17 -10.99 -2.44
CA THR A 22 -0.97 -11.56 -3.78
C THR A 22 -1.94 -10.92 -4.75
N SER A 23 -1.44 -10.44 -5.88
CA SER A 23 -2.24 -9.84 -6.94
C SER A 23 -2.19 -10.69 -8.22
N PHE A 24 -3.35 -10.82 -8.87
CA PHE A 24 -3.56 -11.63 -10.07
C PHE A 24 -4.03 -10.72 -11.21
N ARG A 25 -3.23 -10.65 -12.28
CA ARG A 25 -3.56 -9.94 -13.52
C ARG A 25 -3.48 -10.90 -14.70
N ALA A 26 -4.49 -10.88 -15.57
CA ALA A 26 -4.53 -11.75 -16.75
C ALA A 26 -3.25 -11.63 -17.60
N GLY A 27 -2.65 -12.77 -17.93
CA GLY A 27 -1.43 -12.86 -18.75
C GLY A 27 -0.14 -12.47 -18.02
N ARG A 28 -0.16 -12.32 -16.68
CA ARG A 28 1.04 -12.04 -15.87
C ARG A 28 1.21 -13.10 -14.78
N THR A 29 2.45 -13.33 -14.39
CA THR A 29 2.77 -14.07 -13.17
C THR A 29 2.15 -13.34 -11.97
N PRO A 30 1.54 -14.04 -11.01
CA PRO A 30 1.05 -13.41 -9.78
C PRO A 30 2.17 -12.64 -9.08
N GLU A 31 1.85 -11.44 -8.61
CA GLU A 31 2.76 -10.65 -7.81
C GLU A 31 2.52 -10.98 -6.34
N VAL A 32 3.57 -11.34 -5.62
CA VAL A 32 3.53 -11.61 -4.18
C VAL A 32 4.30 -10.51 -3.48
N ALA A 33 3.71 -9.95 -2.43
CA ALA A 33 4.35 -8.92 -1.62
C ALA A 33 4.16 -9.21 -0.13
N SER A 34 5.10 -8.68 0.66
CA SER A 34 5.01 -8.62 2.11
C SER A 34 5.38 -7.23 2.57
N ASP A 35 4.50 -6.61 3.34
CA ASP A 35 4.68 -5.27 3.88
C ASP A 35 4.84 -5.33 5.39
N THR A 36 5.78 -4.55 5.93
CA THR A 36 5.83 -4.26 7.36
C THR A 36 4.86 -3.13 7.67
N LEU A 37 3.96 -3.35 8.63
CA LEU A 37 2.94 -2.41 9.06
C LEU A 37 3.38 -1.67 10.33
N THR A 38 3.19 -0.36 10.34
CA THR A 38 3.36 0.48 11.53
C THR A 38 2.09 1.29 11.76
N LEU A 39 1.54 1.25 12.99
CA LEU A 39 0.47 2.15 13.40
C LEU A 39 1.06 3.52 13.73
N ALA A 40 0.98 4.45 12.78
CA ALA A 40 1.56 5.79 12.91
C ALA A 40 0.83 6.65 13.94
N ALA A 41 -0.50 6.56 13.94
CA ALA A 41 -1.38 7.29 14.84
C ALA A 41 -2.74 6.57 14.93
N ALA A 42 -3.35 6.58 16.10
CA ALA A 42 -4.71 6.10 16.29
C ALA A 42 -5.40 6.87 17.41
N LYS A 43 -6.65 7.26 17.17
CA LYS A 43 -7.55 7.81 18.19
C LYS A 43 -8.63 6.80 18.56
N ASP A 44 -9.21 6.14 17.56
CA ASP A 44 -10.24 5.11 17.70
C ASP A 44 -10.27 4.22 16.43
N ALA A 45 -11.24 3.30 16.34
CA ALA A 45 -11.35 2.34 15.25
C ALA A 45 -11.66 2.97 13.87
N GLU A 46 -12.11 4.22 13.85
CA GLU A 46 -12.48 4.95 12.63
C GLU A 46 -11.53 6.11 12.32
N HIS A 47 -10.59 6.41 13.21
CA HIS A 47 -9.63 7.51 13.06
C HIS A 47 -8.21 7.01 13.35
N TRP A 48 -7.49 6.61 12.30
CA TRP A 48 -6.14 6.04 12.41
C TRP A 48 -5.33 6.25 11.14
N THR A 49 -4.01 6.06 11.25
CA THR A 49 -3.07 6.02 10.11
C THR A 49 -2.13 4.83 10.25
N ILE A 50 -2.05 4.02 9.21
CA ILE A 50 -1.14 2.88 9.07
C ILE A 50 -0.15 3.18 7.94
N LEU A 51 1.12 2.89 8.19
CA LEU A 51 2.18 2.89 7.18
C LEU A 51 2.47 1.43 6.82
N ALA A 52 2.35 1.06 5.55
CA ALA A 52 2.85 -0.20 5.02
C ALA A 52 4.14 0.07 4.24
N THR A 53 5.22 -0.66 4.54
CA THR A 53 6.52 -0.45 3.88
C THR A 53 7.11 -1.75 3.38
N ARG A 54 7.69 -1.72 2.19
CA ARG A 54 8.44 -2.83 1.59
C ARG A 54 9.51 -2.33 0.63
N ASP A 55 10.54 -3.13 0.41
CA ASP A 55 11.49 -2.93 -0.70
C ASP A 55 11.01 -3.78 -1.89
N ALA A 56 10.94 -3.18 -3.08
CA ALA A 56 10.41 -3.80 -4.29
C ALA A 56 10.98 -3.10 -5.54
N THR A 57 10.33 -3.29 -6.69
CA THR A 57 10.64 -2.58 -7.94
C THR A 57 9.53 -1.58 -8.27
N ASP A 58 9.91 -0.36 -8.65
CA ASP A 58 9.00 0.64 -9.23
C ASP A 58 9.71 1.24 -10.46
N ASP A 59 9.00 1.39 -11.58
CA ASP A 59 9.58 1.91 -12.83
C ASP A 59 10.86 1.17 -13.27
N ASP A 60 10.85 -0.16 -13.14
CA ASP A 60 11.99 -1.05 -13.41
C ASP A 60 13.26 -0.78 -12.58
N ARG A 61 13.13 -0.05 -11.46
CA ARG A 61 14.22 0.31 -10.55
C ARG A 61 13.98 -0.20 -9.12
N PRO A 62 15.03 -0.53 -8.35
CA PRO A 62 14.88 -0.89 -6.95
C PRO A 62 14.38 0.31 -6.15
N ALA A 63 13.37 0.08 -5.33
CA ALA A 63 12.66 1.12 -4.62
C ALA A 63 12.21 0.65 -3.25
N ARG A 64 12.26 1.54 -2.27
CA ARG A 64 11.47 1.42 -1.05
C ARG A 64 10.10 2.05 -1.30
N ILE A 65 9.06 1.27 -1.09
CA ILE A 65 7.67 1.67 -1.26
C ILE A 65 7.07 1.88 0.12
N ARG A 66 6.34 2.99 0.26
CA ARG A 66 5.52 3.28 1.43
C ARG A 66 4.08 3.56 0.99
N GLU A 67 3.14 2.85 1.59
CA GLU A 67 1.72 3.16 1.47
C GLU A 67 1.21 3.71 2.80
N THR A 68 0.86 4.99 2.82
CA THR A 68 0.26 5.65 3.98
C THR A 68 -1.25 5.59 3.83
N THR A 69 -1.92 4.79 4.66
CA THR A 69 -3.37 4.69 4.71
C THR A 69 -3.92 5.40 5.94
N THR A 70 -4.72 6.44 5.72
CA THR A 70 -5.43 7.18 6.77
C THR A 70 -6.92 6.93 6.67
N ARG A 71 -7.51 6.46 7.77
CA ARG A 71 -8.96 6.43 7.96
C ARG A 71 -9.39 7.62 8.80
N ASP A 72 -10.37 8.36 8.30
CA ASP A 72 -10.99 9.51 8.96
C ASP A 72 -12.51 9.36 8.83
N GLY A 73 -13.11 8.66 9.80
CA GLY A 73 -14.52 8.30 9.82
C GLY A 73 -14.91 7.40 8.63
N VAL A 74 -15.69 7.98 7.72
CA VAL A 74 -16.20 7.32 6.51
C VAL A 74 -15.24 7.37 5.33
N ARG A 75 -14.15 8.13 5.44
CA ARG A 75 -13.18 8.32 4.37
C ARG A 75 -11.92 7.52 4.65
N LEU A 76 -11.41 6.86 3.62
CA LEU A 76 -10.13 6.16 3.63
C LEU A 76 -9.27 6.69 2.48
N ILE A 77 -8.08 7.16 2.78
CA ILE A 77 -7.12 7.64 1.79
C ILE A 77 -5.87 6.80 1.89
N THR A 78 -5.43 6.22 0.77
CA THR A 78 -4.13 5.55 0.66
C THR A 78 -3.26 6.31 -0.33
N LEU A 79 -2.08 6.73 0.12
CA LEU A 79 -1.05 7.37 -0.71
C LEU A 79 0.14 6.42 -0.86
N LYS A 80 0.47 6.06 -2.10
CA LYS A 80 1.71 5.36 -2.43
C LYS A 80 2.81 6.37 -2.69
N GLU A 81 3.93 6.20 -2.00
CA GLU A 81 5.17 6.92 -2.18
C GLU A 81 6.32 5.95 -2.45
N VAL A 82 7.33 6.43 -3.16
CA VAL A 82 8.49 5.65 -3.59
C VAL A 82 9.76 6.43 -3.30
N ASP A 83 10.73 5.77 -2.68
CA ASP A 83 12.12 6.22 -2.55
C ASP A 83 13.01 5.28 -3.37
N PHE A 84 13.76 5.82 -4.32
CA PHE A 84 14.58 5.00 -5.23
C PHE A 84 15.91 4.63 -4.58
N LEU A 85 16.17 3.33 -4.45
CA LEU A 85 17.33 2.82 -3.70
C LEU A 85 18.63 2.84 -4.49
N ASP A 86 18.57 3.14 -5.79
CA ASP A 86 19.70 3.32 -6.69
C ASP A 86 20.16 4.79 -6.80
N GLU A 87 19.52 5.72 -6.08
CA GLU A 87 19.92 7.11 -5.94
C GLU A 87 20.49 7.41 -4.54
N PRO A 88 21.45 8.34 -4.40
CA PRO A 88 21.95 8.73 -3.10
C PRO A 88 20.98 9.65 -2.34
N GLY A 89 20.68 9.30 -1.09
CA GLY A 89 19.81 10.08 -0.21
C GLY A 89 18.36 9.65 -0.25
N GLU A 90 17.64 9.84 0.85
CA GLU A 90 16.21 9.48 0.95
C GLU A 90 15.36 10.58 0.33
N GLN A 91 14.62 10.23 -0.73
CA GLN A 91 13.69 11.14 -1.40
C GLN A 91 12.40 10.42 -1.79
N TRP A 92 11.30 10.82 -1.15
CA TRP A 92 9.99 10.24 -1.40
C TRP A 92 9.23 10.96 -2.52
N PHE A 93 8.85 10.21 -3.55
CA PHE A 93 8.03 10.64 -4.66
C PHE A 93 6.62 10.06 -4.54
N SER A 94 5.59 10.90 -4.58
CA SER A 94 4.20 10.43 -4.65
C SER A 94 3.92 9.78 -6.01
N ARG A 95 3.29 8.61 -6.01
CA ARG A 95 2.88 7.88 -7.23
C ARG A 95 1.38 7.88 -7.42
N ASN A 96 0.68 7.16 -6.55
CA ASN A 96 -0.75 6.89 -6.68
C ASN A 96 -1.49 7.31 -5.41
N ARG A 97 -2.71 7.78 -5.59
CA ARG A 97 -3.62 8.08 -4.48
C ARG A 97 -4.96 7.42 -4.73
N THR A 98 -5.40 6.63 -3.75
CA THR A 98 -6.75 6.05 -3.72
C THR A 98 -7.56 6.75 -2.64
N VAL A 99 -8.81 7.08 -2.97
CA VAL A 99 -9.78 7.62 -2.01
C VAL A 99 -11.00 6.73 -2.06
N LEU A 100 -11.36 6.15 -0.92
CA LEU A 100 -12.60 5.43 -0.74
C LEU A 100 -13.48 6.20 0.26
N GLU A 101 -14.77 6.26 -0.04
CA GLU A 101 -15.77 6.82 0.85
C GLU A 101 -16.85 5.76 1.06
N ARG A 102 -17.19 5.49 2.32
CA ARG A 102 -18.27 4.57 2.65
C ARG A 102 -19.60 5.22 2.24
N THR A 103 -20.30 4.61 1.29
CA THR A 103 -21.66 4.99 0.92
C THR A 103 -22.66 4.07 1.64
N GLY A 104 -23.40 4.61 2.61
CA GLY A 104 -24.39 3.89 3.42
C GLY A 104 -23.97 3.73 4.88
N GLY A 105 -24.88 4.09 5.79
CA GLY A 105 -24.74 3.98 7.24
C GLY A 105 -25.80 3.09 7.85
#